data_AF-E4TGU2-F1
#
_entry.id   AF-E4TGU2-F1
#
_cell.length_a   1.000
_cell.length_b   1.000
_cell.length_c   1.000
_cell.angle_alpha   90.00
_cell.angle_beta   90.00
_cell.angle_gamma   90.00
#
_symmetry.space_group_name_H-M   'P 1'
#
loop_
_entity.id
_entity.type
_entity.pdbx_description
1 polymer ?
#
loop_
_entity_poly.entity_id
_entity_poly.type
_entity_poly.pdbx_seq_one_letter_code
_entity_poly.pdbx_strand_id
1 'polypeptide(L)'
;MFDLTELDAEIKQLKAETLSDYGKRIEIAIEMLRKKEQMIDRERKIASKIKIKLQNSSFLKRKTFKELLERVDKKIITLQGEIDRLKALKGKYIDEYKTQREYLGLYDHEFVEKFFEKN
;
A
#
# COMPACT_ATOMS: atom_id res chain seq x y z
N MET A 1 -12.03 -28.43 39.16
CA MET A 1 -12.59 -27.06 39.08
C MET A 1 -11.96 -26.48 37.83
N PHE A 2 -12.72 -26.31 36.75
CA PHE A 2 -12.20 -25.67 35.53
C PHE A 2 -11.81 -24.24 35.92
N ASP A 3 -10.53 -23.88 35.77
CA ASP A 3 -10.05 -22.57 36.17
C ASP A 3 -10.51 -21.54 35.12
N LEU A 4 -11.66 -20.93 35.40
CA LEU A 4 -12.28 -19.91 34.55
C LEU A 4 -11.33 -18.74 34.27
N THR A 5 -10.31 -18.55 35.11
CA THR A 5 -9.28 -17.51 34.99
C THR A 5 -8.29 -17.82 33.86
N GLU A 6 -7.89 -19.09 33.70
CA GLU A 6 -7.00 -19.52 32.61
C GLU A 6 -7.72 -19.41 31.26
N LEU A 7 -8.99 -19.82 31.21
CA LEU A 7 -9.80 -19.72 29.99
C LEU A 7 -10.03 -18.26 29.56
N ASP A 8 -10.27 -17.34 30.49
CA ASP A 8 -10.40 -15.92 30.18
C ASP A 8 -9.08 -15.31 29.66
N ALA A 9 -7.94 -15.75 30.19
CA ALA A 9 -6.63 -15.34 29.70
C ALA A 9 -6.38 -15.82 28.26
N GLU A 10 -6.69 -17.08 27.95
CA GLU A 10 -6.58 -17.63 26.59
C GLU A 10 -7.49 -16.89 25.60
N ILE A 11 -8.74 -16.62 25.98
CA ILE A 11 -9.68 -15.86 25.14
C ILE A 11 -9.13 -14.45 24.85
N LYS A 12 -8.59 -13.77 25.86
CA LYS A 12 -7.97 -12.44 25.68
C LYS A 12 -6.76 -12.51 24.74
N GLN A 13 -5.95 -13.54 24.86
CA GLN A 13 -4.80 -13.74 23.99
C GLN A 13 -5.20 -13.98 22.54
N LEU A 14 -6.16 -14.88 22.28
CA LEU A 14 -6.67 -15.15 20.93
C LEU A 14 -7.25 -13.90 20.26
N LYS A 15 -7.98 -13.07 21.03
CA LYS A 15 -8.50 -11.78 20.55
C LYS A 15 -7.36 -10.83 20.16
N ALA A 16 -6.32 -10.75 20.99
CA ALA A 16 -5.16 -9.89 20.73
C ALA A 16 -4.37 -10.36 19.50
N GLU A 17 -4.13 -11.67 19.37
CA GLU A 17 -3.48 -12.28 18.20
C GLU A 17 -4.26 -12.01 16.92
N THR A 18 -5.58 -12.20 16.96
CA THR A 18 -6.47 -11.91 15.83
C THR A 18 -6.31 -10.46 15.38
N LEU A 19 -6.47 -9.49 16.30
CA LEU A 19 -6.32 -8.07 15.97
C LEU A 19 -4.92 -7.74 15.45
N SER A 20 -3.87 -8.29 16.06
CA SER A 20 -2.48 -8.13 15.61
C SER A 20 -2.33 -8.56 14.14
N ASP A 21 -2.88 -9.71 13.76
CA ASP A 21 -2.73 -10.23 12.41
C ASP A 21 -3.48 -9.41 11.36
N TYR A 22 -4.67 -8.88 11.68
CA TYR A 22 -5.34 -7.92 10.81
C TYR A 22 -4.56 -6.60 10.70
N GLY A 23 -3.99 -6.11 11.81
CA GLY A 23 -3.11 -4.93 11.81
C GLY A 23 -1.89 -5.09 10.89
N LYS A 24 -1.20 -6.24 10.98
CA LYS A 24 -0.06 -6.56 10.09
C LYS A 24 -0.42 -6.52 8.61
N ARG A 25 -1.63 -6.94 8.23
CA ARG A 25 -2.08 -6.88 6.83
C ARG A 25 -2.16 -5.44 6.32
N ILE A 26 -2.62 -4.51 7.17
CA ILE A 26 -2.65 -3.08 6.85
C ILE A 26 -1.22 -2.55 6.70
N GLU A 27 -0.32 -2.86 7.64
CA GLU A 27 1.09 -2.43 7.59
C GLU A 27 1.79 -2.90 6.31
N ILE A 28 1.60 -4.17 5.94
CA ILE A 28 2.16 -4.72 4.70
C ILE A 28 1.61 -3.97 3.48
N ALA A 29 0.30 -3.68 3.45
CA ALA A 29 -0.31 -2.94 2.35
C ALA A 29 0.26 -1.51 2.24
N ILE A 30 0.47 -0.81 3.37
CA ILE A 30 1.10 0.52 3.42
C ILE A 30 2.53 0.46 2.87
N GLU A 31 3.34 -0.49 3.32
CA GLU A 31 4.73 -0.62 2.86
C GLU A 31 4.82 -0.97 1.37
N MET A 32 3.92 -1.82 0.87
CA MET A 32 3.81 -2.12 -0.56
C MET A 32 3.42 -0.88 -1.37
N LEU A 33 2.43 -0.12 -0.89
CA LEU A 33 1.98 1.13 -1.52
C LEU A 33 3.13 2.13 -1.62
N ARG A 34 3.82 2.39 -0.49
CA ARG A 34 4.97 3.29 -0.43
C ARG A 34 6.08 2.90 -1.40
N LYS A 35 6.40 1.61 -1.50
CA LYS A 35 7.40 1.11 -2.47
C LYS A 35 6.97 1.41 -3.91
N LYS A 36 5.69 1.21 -4.25
CA LYS A 36 5.18 1.48 -5.60
C LYS A 36 5.16 2.98 -5.92
N GLU A 37 4.81 3.82 -4.96
CA GLU A 37 4.89 5.29 -5.10
C GLU A 37 6.32 5.77 -5.34
N GLN A 38 7.31 5.19 -4.65
CA GLN A 38 8.72 5.50 -4.94
C GLN A 38 9.15 5.03 -6.34
N MET A 39 8.66 3.88 -6.79
CA MET A 39 8.96 3.37 -8.13
C MET A 39 8.39 4.27 -9.23
N ILE A 40 7.14 4.71 -9.11
CA ILE A 40 6.52 5.58 -10.12
C ILE A 40 7.24 6.94 -10.20
N ASP A 41 7.68 7.49 -9.07
CA ASP A 41 8.46 8.73 -9.05
C ASP A 41 9.81 8.58 -9.76
N ARG A 42 10.48 7.44 -9.59
CA ARG A 42 11.72 7.13 -10.32
C ARG A 42 11.47 7.05 -11.82
N GLU A 43 10.43 6.34 -12.24
CA GLU A 43 10.07 6.21 -13.66
C GLU A 43 9.70 7.57 -14.28
N ARG A 44 8.94 8.42 -13.56
CA ARG A 44 8.64 9.80 -13.99
C ARG A 44 9.90 10.66 -14.16
N LYS A 45 10.89 10.51 -13.26
CA LYS A 45 12.19 11.19 -13.39
C LYS A 45 12.97 10.67 -14.60
N ILE A 46 12.93 9.37 -14.88
CA ILE A 46 13.55 8.78 -16.06
C ILE A 46 12.89 9.30 -17.34
N ALA A 47 11.56 9.27 -17.41
CA ALA A 47 10.79 9.81 -18.53
C ALA A 47 11.15 11.27 -18.82
N SER A 48 11.25 12.09 -17.77
CA SER A 48 11.65 13.51 -17.88
C SER A 48 13.05 13.67 -18.47
N LYS A 49 14.03 12.87 -18.01
CA LYS A 49 15.39 12.87 -18.58
C LYS A 49 15.41 12.43 -20.04
N ILE A 50 14.60 11.44 -20.41
CA ILE A 50 14.47 10.99 -21.80
C ILE A 50 13.87 12.09 -22.67
N LYS A 51 12.83 12.78 -22.21
CA LYS A 51 12.20 13.91 -22.92
C LYS A 51 13.21 15.02 -23.23
N ILE A 52 14.02 15.41 -22.25
CA ILE A 52 15.10 16.41 -22.44
C ILE A 52 16.12 15.92 -23.48
N LYS A 53 16.57 14.66 -23.37
CA LYS A 53 17.50 14.08 -24.35
C LYS A 53 16.89 14.03 -25.74
N LEU A 54 15.62 13.66 -25.87
CA LEU A 54 14.92 13.57 -27.15
C LEU A 54 14.87 14.91 -27.88
N GLN A 55 14.60 16.01 -27.16
CA GLN A 55 14.58 17.36 -27.71
C GLN A 55 15.94 17.73 -28.32
N ASN A 56 17.02 17.41 -27.61
CA ASN A 56 18.40 17.75 -27.98
C ASN A 56 19.09 16.71 -28.89
N SER A 57 18.37 15.67 -29.34
CA SER A 57 18.96 14.56 -30.10
C SER A 57 18.86 14.75 -31.61
N SER A 58 19.88 14.23 -32.32
CA SER A 58 19.87 14.10 -33.78
C SER A 58 18.75 13.18 -34.26
N PHE A 59 18.31 13.39 -35.51
CA PHE A 59 17.21 12.65 -36.13
C PHE A 59 17.31 11.12 -35.96
N LEU A 60 18.52 10.57 -36.15
CA LEU A 60 18.79 9.14 -36.03
C LEU A 60 18.54 8.61 -34.60
N LYS A 61 18.86 9.38 -33.56
CA LYS A 61 18.69 8.96 -32.15
C LYS A 61 17.28 9.22 -31.62
N ARG A 62 16.50 10.08 -32.28
CA ARG A 62 15.13 10.42 -31.86
C ARG A 62 14.20 9.20 -31.85
N LYS A 63 14.34 8.29 -32.82
CA LYS A 63 13.53 7.07 -32.88
C LYS A 63 13.72 6.23 -31.61
N THR A 64 14.97 5.96 -31.24
CA THR A 64 15.32 5.20 -30.04
C THR A 64 14.81 5.87 -28.77
N PHE A 65 14.94 7.19 -28.63
CA PHE A 65 14.45 7.88 -27.45
C PHE A 65 12.91 7.90 -27.37
N LYS A 66 12.20 7.96 -28.49
CA LYS A 66 10.73 7.83 -28.51
C LYS A 66 10.30 6.44 -28.06
N GLU A 67 10.92 5.38 -28.58
CA GLU A 67 10.63 4.00 -28.18
C GLU A 67 10.91 3.77 -26.69
N LEU A 68 12.02 4.31 -26.18
CA LEU A 68 12.37 4.22 -24.77
C LEU A 68 11.35 4.98 -23.90
N LEU A 69 10.94 6.18 -24.32
CA LEU A 69 9.93 6.97 -23.63
C LEU A 69 8.60 6.22 -23.56
N GLU A 70 8.14 5.65 -24.67
CA GLU A 70 6.90 4.88 -24.72
C GLU A 70 6.92 3.68 -23.76
N ARG A 71 8.07 2.98 -23.66
CA ARG A 71 8.23 1.87 -22.70
C ARG A 71 8.13 2.35 -21.25
N VAL A 72 8.72 3.49 -20.92
CA VAL A 72 8.66 4.07 -19.59
C VAL A 72 7.24 4.55 -19.27
N ASP A 73 6.58 5.21 -20.21
CA ASP A 73 5.20 5.68 -20.03
C ASP A 73 4.23 4.51 -19.80
N LYS A 74 4.38 3.40 -20.53
CA LYS A 74 3.61 2.16 -20.28
C LYS A 74 3.84 1.63 -18.86
N LYS A 75 5.10 1.61 -18.37
CA LYS A 75 5.40 1.20 -16.99
C LYS A 75 4.75 2.13 -15.96
N ILE A 76 4.77 3.44 -16.19
CA ILE A 76 4.11 4.42 -15.30
C ILE A 76 2.62 4.12 -15.20
N ILE A 77 1.95 3.87 -16.33
CA ILE A 77 0.52 3.52 -16.36
C ILE A 77 0.25 2.25 -15.55
N THR A 78 1.04 1.20 -15.75
CA THR A 78 0.90 -0.05 -14.98
C THR A 78 1.10 0.19 -13.49
N LEU A 79 2.16 0.91 -13.10
CA LEU A 79 2.43 1.24 -11.70
C LEU A 79 1.31 2.07 -11.07
N GLN A 80 0.71 3.00 -11.83
CA GLN A 80 -0.43 3.78 -11.37
C GLN A 80 -1.63 2.87 -11.05
N GLY A 81 -1.95 1.94 -11.95
CA GLY A 81 -3.03 0.97 -11.71
C GLY A 81 -2.76 0.05 -10.52
N GLU A 82 -1.50 -0.34 -10.29
CA GLU A 82 -1.11 -1.10 -9.10
C GLU A 82 -1.26 -0.28 -7.80
N ILE A 83 -0.86 0.99 -7.82
CA ILE A 83 -1.03 1.92 -6.70
C ILE A 83 -2.52 2.06 -6.34
N ASP A 84 -3.39 2.24 -7.33
CA ASP A 84 -4.82 2.40 -7.10
C ASP A 84 -5.44 1.13 -6.49
N ARG A 85 -5.02 -0.06 -6.97
CA ARG A 85 -5.40 -1.35 -6.37
C ARG A 85 -4.92 -1.49 -4.94
N LEU A 86 -3.68 -1.08 -4.64
CA LEU A 86 -3.13 -1.14 -3.27
C LEU A 86 -3.83 -0.16 -2.33
N LYS A 87 -4.23 1.02 -2.80
CA LYS A 87 -5.05 1.97 -2.02
C LYS A 87 -6.40 1.36 -1.67
N ALA A 88 -7.08 0.75 -2.64
CA ALA A 88 -8.33 0.04 -2.39
C ALA A 88 -8.15 -1.14 -1.41
N LEU A 89 -7.05 -1.90 -1.55
CA LEU A 89 -6.74 -3.01 -0.66
C LEU A 89 -6.44 -2.53 0.78
N LYS A 90 -5.69 -1.43 0.94
CA LYS A 90 -5.44 -0.79 2.24
C LYS A 90 -6.77 -0.43 2.91
N GLY A 91 -7.66 0.25 2.18
CA GLY A 91 -8.98 0.62 2.69
C GLY A 91 -9.77 -0.60 3.16
N LYS A 92 -9.83 -1.64 2.32
CA LYS A 92 -10.49 -2.90 2.67
C LYS A 92 -9.95 -3.51 3.97
N TYR A 93 -8.64 -3.55 4.16
CA TYR A 93 -8.04 -4.11 5.37
C TYR A 93 -8.27 -3.25 6.61
N ILE A 94 -8.33 -1.93 6.45
CA ILE A 94 -8.74 -1.02 7.54
C ILE A 94 -10.18 -1.31 7.95
N ASP A 95 -11.09 -1.46 7.00
CA ASP A 95 -12.49 -1.75 7.26
C ASP A 95 -12.67 -3.13 7.93
N GLU A 96 -11.94 -4.14 7.45
CA GLU A 96 -11.89 -5.47 8.09
C GLU A 96 -11.40 -5.37 9.54
N TYR A 97 -10.35 -4.58 9.79
CA TYR A 97 -9.82 -4.38 11.14
C TYR A 97 -10.81 -3.65 12.05
N LYS A 98 -11.47 -2.59 11.58
CA LYS A 98 -12.54 -1.89 12.33
C LYS A 98 -13.68 -2.87 12.67
N THR A 99 -14.12 -3.68 11.70
CA THR A 99 -15.16 -4.70 11.89
C THR A 99 -14.77 -5.72 12.98
N GLN A 100 -13.52 -6.22 12.96
CA GLN A 100 -13.06 -7.17 13.98
C GLN A 100 -12.98 -6.52 15.38
N ARG A 101 -12.59 -5.25 15.48
CA ARG A 101 -12.62 -4.51 16.74
C ARG A 101 -14.04 -4.42 17.31
N GLU A 102 -15.03 -4.14 16.46
CA GLU A 102 -16.44 -4.07 16.87
C GLU A 102 -16.97 -5.42 17.38
N TYR A 103 -16.60 -6.53 16.74
CA TYR A 103 -16.95 -7.88 17.25
C TYR A 103 -16.36 -8.19 18.62
N LEU A 104 -15.29 -7.48 19.00
CA LEU A 104 -14.65 -7.59 20.31
C LEU A 104 -15.14 -6.54 21.32
N GLY A 105 -16.15 -5.74 20.97
CA GLY A 105 -16.70 -4.67 21.81
C GLY A 105 -15.86 -3.39 21.83
N LEU A 106 -14.90 -3.24 20.91
CA LEU A 106 -14.02 -2.09 20.80
C LEU A 106 -14.51 -1.15 19.69
N TYR A 107 -15.46 -0.28 20.02
CA TYR A 107 -16.12 0.62 19.05
C TYR A 107 -15.38 1.95 18.81
N ASP A 108 -14.45 2.32 19.70
CA ASP A 108 -13.61 3.49 19.47
C ASP A 108 -12.53 3.17 18.43
N HIS A 109 -12.66 3.83 17.27
CA HIS A 109 -11.76 3.69 16.13
C HIS A 109 -10.84 4.90 15.93
N GLU A 110 -10.83 5.89 16.84
CA GLU A 110 -9.97 7.07 16.70
C GLU A 110 -8.49 6.69 16.55
N PHE A 111 -8.06 5.62 17.22
CA PHE A 111 -6.71 5.09 17.09
C PHE A 111 -6.41 4.62 15.66
N VAL A 112 -7.38 3.94 15.02
CA VAL A 112 -7.22 3.39 13.66
C VAL A 112 -7.05 4.51 12.64
N GLU A 113 -7.85 5.57 12.76
CA GLU A 113 -7.78 6.75 11.91
C GLU A 113 -6.44 7.48 12.08
N LYS A 114 -6.03 7.71 13.33
CA LYS A 114 -4.77 8.40 13.61
C LYS A 114 -3.54 7.60 13.18
N PHE A 115 -3.57 6.26 13.28
CA PHE A 115 -2.41 5.41 13.03
C PHE A 115 -2.29 4.96 11.56
N PHE A 116 -3.40 4.60 10.90
CA PHE A 116 -3.39 4.01 9.55
C PHE A 116 -3.91 4.92 8.43
N GLU A 117 -4.71 5.96 8.72
CA GLU A 117 -5.19 6.87 7.68
C GLU A 117 -4.21 8.02 7.42
N LYS A 118 -3.38 8.41 8.40
CA LYS A 118 -2.30 9.40 8.22
C LYS A 118 -1.06 8.90 7.48
N ASN A 119 -0.89 7.58 7.37
CA ASN A 119 0.24 6.91 6.72
C ASN A 119 -0.16 6.25 5.39
#